data_AF-A0A2N1RYF6-F1
#
_entry.id   AF-A0A2N1RYF6-F1
#
_cell.length_a   1.000
_cell.length_b   1.000
_cell.length_c   1.000
_cell.angle_alpha   90.00
_cell.angle_beta   90.00
_cell.angle_gamma   90.00
#
_symmetry.space_group_name_H-M   'P 1'
#
loop_
_entity.id
_entity.type
_entity.pdbx_description
1 polymer ?
#
loop_
_entity_poly.entity_id
_entity_poly.type
_entity_poly.pdbx_seq_one_letter_code
_entity_poly.pdbx_strand_id
1 'polypeptide(L)' 'MLDKQAKLLEVRGLKKHFSVGGGLFKKASLVQAVNGLDFDIYRGETLGLVGESGC' A
#
# COMPACT_ATOMS: atom_id res chain seq x y z
N MET A 1 -17.65 -22.14 -16.53
CA MET A 1 -16.25 -22.09 -16.08
C MET A 1 -16.07 -20.79 -15.31
N LEU A 2 -15.40 -20.78 -14.16
CA LEU A 2 -15.04 -19.52 -13.50
C LEU A 2 -13.96 -18.83 -14.33
N ASP A 3 -14.21 -17.60 -14.77
CA ASP A 3 -13.24 -16.81 -15.53
C ASP A 3 -12.05 -16.47 -14.63
N LYS A 4 -11.01 -17.31 -14.69
CA LYS A 4 -9.74 -17.16 -13.98
C LYS A 4 -8.97 -15.89 -14.37
N GLN A 5 -9.32 -15.24 -15.49
CA GLN A 5 -8.65 -14.02 -15.96
C GLN A 5 -9.35 -12.73 -15.52
N ALA A 6 -10.48 -12.80 -14.81
CA ALA A 6 -11.14 -11.60 -14.31
C ALA A 6 -10.32 -11.00 -13.15
N LYS A 7 -9.82 -9.76 -13.34
CA LYS A 7 -9.28 -8.94 -12.24
C LYS A 7 -10.37 -8.73 -11.20
N LEU A 8 -10.08 -9.09 -9.96
CA LEU A 8 -10.97 -8.87 -8.82
C LEU A 8 -10.67 -7.52 -8.16
N LEU A 9 -9.40 -7.15 -8.09
CA LEU A 9 -8.93 -5.87 -7.58
C LEU A 9 -7.84 -5.32 -8.51
N GLU A 10 -7.92 -4.03 -8.80
CA GLU A 10 -6.89 -3.28 -9.51
C GLU A 10 -6.52 -2.06 -8.66
N VAL A 11 -5.24 -1.95 -8.33
CA VAL A 11 -4.68 -0.85 -7.56
C VAL A 11 -3.65 -0.14 -8.42
N ARG A 12 -3.78 1.20 -8.49
CA ARG A 12 -2.88 2.08 -9.25
C ARG A 12 -2.49 3.28 -8.40
N GLY A 13 -1.20 3.62 -8.40
CA GLY A 13 -0.62 4.78 -7.76
C GLY A 13 -0.84 4.83 -6.25
N LEU A 14 -0.96 3.68 -5.57
CA LEU A 14 -1.25 3.66 -4.14
C LEU A 14 -0.16 4.40 -3.37
N LYS A 15 -0.56 5.42 -2.62
CA LYS A 15 0.32 6.19 -1.75
C LYS A 15 -0.27 6.24 -0.35
N LYS A 16 0.58 6.04 0.64
CA LYS A 16 0.22 6.21 2.04
C LYS A 16 1.37 6.86 2.78
N HIS A 17 1.15 8.09 3.22
CA HIS A 17 2.11 8.83 4.01
C HIS A 17 1.53 9.10 5.41
N PHE A 18 2.39 9.06 6.42
CA PHE A 18 2.06 9.33 7.81
C PHE A 18 2.89 10.51 8.31
N SER A 19 2.25 11.48 8.94
CA SER A 19 2.96 12.48 9.73
C SER A 19 3.22 11.90 11.11
N VAL A 20 4.49 11.78 11.49
CA VAL A 20 4.93 11.17 12.75
C VAL A 20 5.72 12.15 13.59
N GLY A 21 5.43 12.15 14.89
CA GLY A 21 5.99 13.11 15.85
C GLY A 21 5.43 14.52 15.67
N GLY A 22 6.16 15.50 16.23
CA GLY A 22 5.77 16.91 16.24
C GLY A 22 5.14 17.35 17.57
N GLY A 23 5.05 18.66 17.77
CA GLY A 23 4.50 19.30 18.97
C GLY A 23 4.43 20.82 18.81
N LEU A 24 4.07 21.55 19.87
CA LEU A 24 3.79 23.00 19.80
C LEU A 24 4.92 23.85 19.18
N PHE A 25 6.17 23.35 19.22
CA PHE A 25 7.35 24.00 18.65
C PHE A 25 8.20 23.09 17.73
N LYS A 26 7.73 21.87 17.39
CA LYS A 26 8.51 20.91 16.59
C LYS A 26 7.73 20.43 15.37
N LYS A 27 8.35 20.50 14.20
CA LYS A 27 7.74 20.05 12.94
C LYS A 27 7.64 18.52 12.93
N ALA A 28 6.48 18.01 12.52
CA ALA A 28 6.29 16.58 12.27
C ALA A 28 7.14 16.11 11.08
N SER A 29 7.65 14.88 11.17
CA SER A 29 8.30 14.23 10.03
C SER A 29 7.27 13.53 9.16
N LEU A 30 7.54 13.39 7.87
CA LEU A 30 6.68 12.66 6.93
C LEU A 30 7.33 11.30 6.62
N VAL A 31 6.64 10.22 6.97
CA VAL A 31 7.00 8.85 6.59
C VAL A 31 6.18 8.46 5.37
N GLN A 32 6.86 8.06 4.29
CA GLN A 32 6.21 7.57 3.07
C GLN A 32 6.11 6.04 3.11
N ALA A 33 5.10 5.51 3.79
CA ALA A 33 4.93 4.06 3.97
C ALA A 33 4.55 3.32 2.69
N VAL A 34 3.84 3.96 1.75
CA VAL A 34 3.66 3.46 0.39
C VAL A 34 3.84 4.62 -0.56
N ASN A 35 4.67 4.46 -1.60
CA ASN A 35 4.96 5.51 -2.55
C ASN A 35 4.77 5.05 -4.01
N GLY A 36 3.52 4.98 -4.45
CA GLY A 36 3.16 4.73 -5.85
C GLY A 36 3.23 3.25 -6.23
N LEU A 37 2.44 2.43 -5.53
CA LEU A 37 2.36 0.99 -5.80
C LEU A 37 1.21 0.66 -6.77
N ASP A 38 1.53 -0.16 -7.78
CA ASP A 38 0.58 -0.72 -8.74
C ASP A 38 0.54 -2.25 -8.60
N PHE A 39 -0.64 -2.83 -8.42
CA PHE A 39 -0.81 -4.28 -8.47
C PHE A 39 -2.25 -4.68 -8.80
N ASP A 40 -2.43 -5.92 -9.25
CA ASP A 40 -3.72 -6.53 -9.52
C ASP A 40 -3.86 -7.81 -8.69
N ILE A 41 -5.09 -8.15 -8.31
CA ILE A 41 -5.44 -9.46 -7.74
C ILE A 41 -6.50 -10.08 -8.62
N TYR A 42 -6.24 -11.26 -9.16
CA TYR A 42 -7.17 -12.01 -10.00
C TYR A 42 -8.02 -12.97 -9.16
N ARG A 43 -9.14 -13.44 -9.73
CA ARG A 43 -10.02 -14.38 -9.04
C ARG A 43 -9.29 -15.68 -8.70
N GLY A 44 -9.26 -16.01 -7.41
CA GLY A 44 -8.65 -17.24 -6.90
C GLY A 44 -7.18 -17.10 -6.54
N GLU A 45 -6.61 -15.89 -6.62
CA GLU A 45 -5.27 -15.60 -6.12
C GLU A 45 -5.30 -15.16 -4.65
N THR A 46 -4.19 -15.42 -3.97
CA THR A 46 -3.92 -14.91 -2.62
C THR A 46 -2.69 -14.01 -2.71
N LEU A 47 -2.85 -12.74 -2.31
CA LEU A 47 -1.73 -11.80 -2.21
C LEU A 47 -1.18 -11.81 -0.79
N GLY A 48 0.10 -12.14 -0.65
CA GLY A 48 0.85 -12.00 0.61
C GLY A 48 1.65 -10.70 0.61
N LEU A 49 1.41 -9.83 1.60
CA LEU A 49 2.22 -8.65 1.85
C LEU A 49 3.22 -8.94 2.97
N VAL A 50 4.50 -8.70 2.72
CA VAL A 50 5.59 -8.87 3.69
C VAL A 50 6.45 -7.62 3.73
N GLY A 51 7.05 -7.32 4.89
CA GLY A 51 7.92 -6.18 5.06
C GLY A 51 8.71 -6.26 6.37
N GLU A 52 9.91 -5.69 6.36
CA GLU A 52 10.72 -5.50 7.56
C GLU A 52 10.09 -4.43 8.46
N SER A 53 10.41 -4.44 9.77
CA SER A 53 9.85 -3.43 10.67
C SER A 53 10.31 -2.03 10.26
N GLY A 54 9.37 -1.13 9.98
CA GLY A 54 9.67 0.24 9.60
C GLY A 54 9.79 0.49 8.09
N CYS A 55 9.47 -0.51 7.26
CA CYS A 55 9.09 -0.31 5.86
C CYS A 55 7.65 0.21 5.78
#